data_AF-A0AAD4EP72-F1
#
_entry.id   AF-A0AAD4EP72-F1
#
_cell.length_a   1.000
_cell.length_b   1.000
_cell.length_c   1.000
_cell.angle_alpha   90.00
_cell.angle_beta   90.00
_cell.angle_gamma   90.00
#
_symmetry.space_group_name_H-M   'P 1'
#
loop_
_entity.id
_entity.type
_entity.pdbx_description
1 polymer ?
#
loop_
_entity_poly.entity_id
_entity_poly.type
_entity_poly.pdbx_seq_one_letter_code
_entity_poly.pdbx_strand_id
1 'polypeptide(L)'
;MHLTPLLTLLPLAAATITITKRCSPLRDPDLALGYLPPAPCWQTFDPACRPHLLQGTTMTLDAPHGLAVVYGVSASCAAQIAEELQREKEGRKNYGWVRTHGWLTVIEPQVEGGERVLVVSGMGEEAVRRYQGLGYQ
;
A
#
# COMPACT_ATOMS: atom_id res chain seq x y z
N MET A 1 -24.12 4.89 -67.16
CA MET A 1 -23.86 5.93 -66.15
C MET A 1 -24.24 5.37 -64.79
N HIS A 2 -23.29 4.94 -63.98
CA HIS A 2 -23.54 4.54 -62.59
C HIS A 2 -22.57 5.30 -61.68
N LEU A 3 -23.15 6.13 -60.81
CA LEU A 3 -22.47 6.88 -59.74
C LEU A 3 -22.52 6.03 -58.47
N THR A 4 -21.36 5.61 -57.99
CA THR A 4 -21.22 4.97 -56.67
C THR A 4 -21.06 6.07 -55.62
N PRO A 5 -21.89 6.12 -54.55
CA PRO A 5 -21.65 7.07 -53.47
C PRO A 5 -20.58 6.49 -52.53
N LEU A 6 -19.45 7.18 -52.44
CA LEU A 6 -18.43 6.93 -51.43
C LEU A 6 -18.97 7.48 -50.09
N LEU A 7 -19.55 6.62 -49.24
CA LEU A 7 -19.82 6.97 -47.84
C LEU A 7 -18.50 6.92 -47.07
N THR A 8 -17.93 8.08 -46.77
CA THR A 8 -16.84 8.23 -45.81
C THR A 8 -17.40 8.14 -44.39
N LEU A 9 -17.28 6.96 -43.78
CA LEU A 9 -17.51 6.76 -42.36
C LEU A 9 -16.40 7.46 -41.56
N LEU A 10 -16.74 8.57 -40.91
CA LEU A 10 -15.91 9.20 -39.88
C LEU A 10 -15.73 8.22 -38.72
N PRO A 11 -14.49 7.90 -38.29
CA PRO A 11 -14.30 7.14 -37.07
C PRO A 11 -14.68 8.03 -35.89
N LEU A 12 -15.79 7.71 -35.21
CA LEU A 12 -16.02 8.20 -33.86
C LEU A 12 -14.88 7.63 -33.01
N ALA A 13 -13.91 8.48 -32.68
CA ALA A 13 -12.96 8.20 -31.62
C ALA A 13 -13.78 8.04 -30.33
N ALA A 14 -14.07 6.80 -29.97
CA ALA A 14 -14.57 6.45 -28.67
C ALA A 14 -13.47 6.87 -27.68
N ALA A 15 -13.62 8.07 -27.10
CA ALA A 15 -12.90 8.44 -25.91
C ALA A 15 -13.31 7.43 -24.85
N THR A 16 -12.52 6.37 -24.71
CA THR A 16 -12.60 5.47 -23.57
C THR A 16 -12.36 6.34 -22.35
N ILE A 17 -13.45 6.68 -21.66
CA ILE A 17 -13.40 7.20 -20.30
C ILE A 17 -12.83 6.05 -19.49
N THR A 18 -11.49 6.01 -19.36
CA THR A 18 -10.82 5.15 -18.41
C THR A 18 -11.24 5.65 -17.05
N ILE A 19 -12.25 4.99 -16.47
CA ILE A 19 -12.57 5.11 -15.05
C ILE A 19 -11.34 4.57 -14.32
N THR A 20 -10.38 5.45 -14.04
CA THR A 20 -9.23 5.11 -13.21
C THR A 20 -9.78 4.89 -11.80
N LYS A 21 -9.65 3.66 -11.31
CA LYS A 21 -10.04 3.29 -9.94
C LYS A 21 -9.19 4.15 -9.01
N ARG A 22 -9.77 5.19 -8.42
CA ARG A 22 -9.07 6.00 -7.43
C ARG A 22 -8.99 5.21 -6.14
N CYS A 23 -7.78 4.89 -5.72
CA CYS A 23 -7.47 4.39 -4.39
C CYS A 23 -7.56 5.54 -3.39
N SER A 24 -8.77 6.05 -3.19
CA SER A 24 -9.02 7.16 -2.29
C SER A 24 -9.12 6.66 -0.85
N PRO A 25 -8.61 7.42 0.13
CA PRO A 25 -8.91 7.17 1.54
C PRO A 25 -10.41 7.18 1.80
N LEU A 26 -10.87 6.31 2.71
CA LEU A 26 -12.27 6.26 3.14
C LEU A 26 -12.40 6.97 4.49
N ARG A 27 -13.26 7.99 4.59
CA ARG A 27 -13.47 8.70 5.86
C ARG A 27 -14.00 7.76 6.93
N ASP A 28 -13.40 7.81 8.11
CA ASP A 28 -13.73 6.99 9.26
C ASP A 28 -13.27 7.69 10.54
N PRO A 29 -14.15 8.41 11.25
CA PRO A 29 -13.77 9.26 12.38
C PRO A 29 -13.21 8.46 13.57
N ASP A 30 -13.43 7.16 13.62
CA ASP A 30 -12.98 6.30 14.72
C ASP A 30 -11.52 5.85 14.57
N LEU A 31 -10.90 6.08 13.40
CA LEU A 31 -9.48 5.81 13.14
C LEU A 31 -8.61 7.00 13.56
N ALA A 32 -7.33 6.74 13.86
CA ALA A 32 -6.40 7.76 14.37
C ALA A 32 -6.29 9.00 13.45
N LEU A 33 -6.28 8.78 12.13
CA LEU A 33 -6.22 9.85 11.13
C LEU A 33 -7.60 10.34 10.65
N GLY A 34 -8.70 9.78 11.19
CA GLY A 34 -10.06 10.08 10.74
C GLY A 34 -10.43 9.51 9.35
N TYR A 35 -9.58 8.63 8.81
CA TYR A 35 -9.81 7.91 7.56
C TYR A 35 -9.03 6.60 7.52
N LEU A 36 -9.50 5.64 6.73
CA LEU A 36 -8.82 4.40 6.36
C LEU A 36 -7.93 4.70 5.13
N PRO A 37 -6.59 4.63 5.25
CA PRO A 37 -5.72 4.84 4.10
C PRO A 37 -5.86 3.68 3.11
N PRO A 38 -5.65 3.93 1.80
CA PRO A 38 -5.70 2.91 0.76
C PRO A 38 -4.54 1.89 0.82
N ALA A 39 -3.46 2.21 1.52
CA ALA A 39 -2.29 1.37 1.73
C ALA A 39 -1.69 1.63 3.12
N PRO A 40 -0.95 0.68 3.72
CA PRO A 40 -0.19 0.96 4.94
C PRO A 40 0.90 2.01 4.69
N CYS A 41 1.38 2.68 5.73
CA CYS A 41 2.26 3.85 5.59
C CYS A 41 3.64 3.56 4.97
N TRP A 42 4.06 2.30 4.87
CA TRP A 42 5.30 1.87 4.20
C TRP A 42 5.07 1.42 2.74
N GLN A 43 3.84 1.56 2.24
CA GLN A 43 3.46 1.26 0.87
C GLN A 43 2.75 2.47 0.25
N THR A 44 2.67 2.44 -1.07
CA THR A 44 1.91 3.36 -1.90
C THR A 44 1.15 2.57 -2.95
N PHE A 45 0.44 3.24 -3.86
CA PHE A 45 -0.28 2.60 -4.96
C PHE A 45 -0.07 3.37 -6.24
N ASP A 46 -0.09 2.66 -7.37
CA ASP A 46 -0.11 3.30 -8.68
C ASP A 46 -1.54 3.75 -9.06
N PRO A 47 -1.72 4.49 -10.18
CA PRO A 47 -3.05 4.87 -10.66
C PRO A 47 -3.99 3.69 -10.99
N ALA A 48 -3.47 2.47 -11.06
CA ALA A 48 -4.22 1.23 -11.22
C ALA A 48 -4.50 0.52 -9.88
N CYS A 49 -4.26 1.18 -8.75
CA CYS A 49 -4.50 0.66 -7.40
C CYS A 49 -3.66 -0.56 -7.03
N ARG A 50 -2.52 -0.77 -7.69
CA ARG A 50 -1.59 -1.85 -7.30
C ARG A 50 -0.64 -1.34 -6.23
N PRO A 51 -0.42 -2.08 -5.14
CA PRO A 51 0.47 -1.64 -4.07
C PRO A 51 1.93 -1.72 -4.50
N HIS A 52 2.71 -0.74 -4.07
CA HIS A 52 4.16 -0.65 -4.24
C HIS A 52 4.80 -0.30 -2.91
N LEU A 53 6.09 -0.58 -2.75
CA LEU A 53 6.84 0.01 -1.64
C LEU A 53 6.89 1.53 -1.78
N LEU A 54 6.83 2.22 -0.65
CA LEU A 54 6.93 3.67 -0.62
C LEU A 54 8.33 4.10 -1.11
N GLN A 55 8.41 5.19 -1.86
CA GLN A 55 9.69 5.75 -2.29
C GLN A 55 10.62 6.01 -1.10
N GLY A 56 11.89 5.64 -1.23
CA GLY A 56 12.88 5.73 -0.15
C GLY A 56 12.87 4.55 0.82
N THR A 57 12.01 3.55 0.60
CA THR A 57 12.05 2.27 1.32
C THR A 57 12.57 1.15 0.43
N THR A 58 13.17 0.13 1.05
CA THR A 58 13.52 -1.14 0.39
C THR A 58 13.01 -2.30 1.23
N MET A 59 12.90 -3.49 0.64
CA MET A 59 12.40 -4.66 1.34
C MET A 59 13.21 -5.91 1.04
N THR A 60 13.48 -6.70 2.08
CA THR A 60 13.86 -8.11 1.96
C THR A 60 12.68 -8.98 2.38
N LEU A 61 12.34 -9.99 1.59
CA LEU A 61 11.25 -10.93 1.89
C LEU A 61 11.81 -12.34 2.03
N ASP A 62 11.61 -12.92 3.21
CA ASP A 62 11.83 -14.34 3.48
C ASP A 62 10.45 -15.03 3.52
N ALA A 63 9.94 -15.33 2.32
CA ALA A 63 8.62 -15.89 2.13
C ALA A 63 8.40 -17.25 2.83
N PRO A 64 9.36 -18.21 2.82
CA PRO A 64 9.22 -19.48 3.54
C PRO A 64 8.99 -19.34 5.04
N HIS A 65 9.54 -18.29 5.66
CA HIS A 65 9.41 -18.04 7.10
C HIS A 65 8.37 -16.97 7.43
N GLY A 66 7.64 -16.46 6.44
CA GLY A 66 6.60 -15.45 6.65
C GLY A 66 7.16 -14.17 7.28
N LEU A 67 8.29 -13.68 6.76
CA LEU A 67 9.02 -12.54 7.30
C LEU A 67 9.35 -11.54 6.19
N ALA A 68 9.09 -10.25 6.43
CA ALA A 68 9.56 -9.16 5.59
C ALA A 68 10.27 -8.11 6.44
N VAL A 69 11.37 -7.58 5.92
CA VAL A 69 12.14 -6.50 6.54
C VAL A 69 12.10 -5.31 5.59
N VAL A 70 11.50 -4.20 6.03
CA VAL A 70 11.37 -2.96 5.28
C VAL A 70 12.32 -1.91 5.88
N TYR A 71 13.28 -1.46 5.09
CA TYR A 71 14.28 -0.46 5.46
C TYR A 71 13.82 0.95 5.05
N GLY A 72 14.36 1.98 5.71
CA GLY A 72 14.08 3.38 5.36
C GLY A 72 12.69 3.88 5.80
N VAL A 73 12.06 3.26 6.79
CA VAL A 73 10.73 3.68 7.25
C VAL A 73 10.81 5.08 7.86
N SER A 74 9.90 5.97 7.46
CA SER A 74 9.88 7.33 7.97
C SER A 74 9.48 7.38 9.46
N ALA A 75 9.90 8.43 10.17
CA ALA A 75 9.45 8.66 11.56
C ALA A 75 7.92 8.77 11.68
N SER A 76 7.26 9.36 10.67
CA SER A 76 5.81 9.48 10.63
C SER A 76 5.10 8.13 10.43
N CYS A 77 5.70 7.21 9.66
CA CYS A 77 5.17 5.87 9.52
C CYS A 77 5.40 5.02 10.78
N ALA A 78 6.57 5.13 11.41
CA ALA A 78 6.83 4.50 12.71
C ALA A 78 5.83 4.94 13.79
N ALA A 79 5.51 6.24 13.86
CA ALA A 79 4.49 6.76 14.78
C ALA A 79 3.09 6.22 14.48
N GLN A 80 2.73 6.05 13.21
CA GLN A 80 1.45 5.43 12.82
C GLN A 80 1.38 3.95 13.19
N ILE A 81 2.49 3.20 13.06
CA ILE A 81 2.57 1.80 13.51
C ILE A 81 2.44 1.72 15.03
N ALA A 82 3.09 2.62 15.78
CA ALA A 82 2.95 2.67 17.23
C ALA A 82 1.49 2.94 17.65
N GLU A 83 0.82 3.88 16.99
CA GLU A 83 -0.61 4.17 17.24
C GLU A 83 -1.52 2.99 16.88
N GLU A 84 -1.26 2.30 15.77
CA GLU A 84 -1.99 1.08 15.36
C GLU A 84 -1.93 0.01 16.45
N LEU A 85 -0.73 -0.29 16.95
CA LEU A 85 -0.49 -1.30 17.97
C LEU A 85 -1.09 -0.90 19.32
N GLN A 86 -1.00 0.38 19.69
CA GLN A 86 -1.59 0.88 20.92
C GLN A 86 -3.13 0.78 20.87
N ARG A 87 -3.75 1.15 19.74
CA ARG A 87 -5.20 0.98 19.53
C ARG A 87 -5.63 -0.47 19.64
N GLU A 88 -4.88 -1.39 19.05
CA GLU A 88 -5.16 -2.83 19.12
C GLU A 88 -5.16 -3.32 20.58
N LYS A 89 -4.13 -2.96 21.34
CA LYS A 89 -4.00 -3.30 22.76
C LYS A 89 -5.16 -2.74 23.61
N GLU A 90 -5.66 -1.57 23.25
CA GLU A 90 -6.78 -0.90 23.93
C GLU A 90 -8.16 -1.34 23.42
N GLY A 91 -8.23 -2.25 22.43
CA GLY A 91 -9.49 -2.66 21.81
C GLY A 91 -10.19 -1.55 21.03
N ARG A 92 -9.46 -0.49 20.66
CA ARG A 92 -9.96 0.61 19.83
C ARG A 92 -9.86 0.24 18.36
N LYS A 93 -10.75 0.82 17.54
CA LYS A 93 -10.71 0.66 16.10
C LYS A 93 -9.36 1.10 15.55
N ASN A 94 -8.74 0.25 14.75
CA ASN A 94 -7.43 0.43 14.16
C ASN A 94 -7.52 0.11 12.65
N TYR A 95 -6.41 0.27 11.92
CA TYR A 95 -6.34 -0.01 10.49
C TYR A 95 -6.41 -1.51 10.16
N GLY A 96 -6.20 -2.36 11.16
CA GLY A 96 -6.18 -3.81 11.03
C GLY A 96 -4.90 -4.33 10.39
N TRP A 97 -3.81 -3.55 10.45
CA TRP A 97 -2.56 -3.88 9.77
C TRP A 97 -1.93 -5.15 10.31
N VAL A 98 -2.01 -5.41 11.62
CA VAL A 98 -1.49 -6.65 12.21
C VAL A 98 -2.22 -7.87 11.62
N ARG A 99 -3.55 -7.79 11.50
CA ARG A 99 -4.37 -8.85 10.91
C ARG A 99 -4.09 -9.05 9.42
N THR A 100 -3.80 -8.00 8.66
CA THR A 100 -3.62 -8.10 7.20
C THR A 100 -2.18 -8.34 6.75
N HIS A 101 -1.20 -7.96 7.56
CA HIS A 101 0.23 -8.04 7.21
C HIS A 101 1.00 -9.02 8.09
N GLY A 102 0.63 -9.20 9.35
CA GLY A 102 1.44 -9.89 10.36
C GLY A 102 1.89 -8.93 11.46
N TRP A 103 2.65 -9.46 12.42
CA TRP A 103 3.15 -8.68 13.56
C TRP A 103 4.14 -7.62 13.12
N LEU A 104 3.91 -6.38 13.56
CA LEU A 104 4.71 -5.22 13.20
C LEU A 104 5.69 -4.89 14.32
N THR A 105 6.97 -4.78 14.01
CA THR A 105 8.01 -4.37 14.95
C THR A 105 8.89 -3.30 14.30
N VAL A 106 8.92 -2.10 14.88
CA VAL A 106 9.82 -1.04 14.44
C VAL A 106 11.10 -1.08 15.26
N ILE A 107 12.24 -1.10 14.57
CA ILE A 107 13.57 -0.99 15.15
C ILE A 107 14.06 0.44 14.90
N GLU A 108 14.28 1.18 15.99
CA GLU A 108 14.81 2.54 15.95
C GLU A 108 16.32 2.53 15.64
N PRO A 109 16.82 3.53 14.90
CA PRO A 109 18.23 3.64 14.59
C PRO A 109 19.07 3.81 15.87
N GLN A 110 20.19 3.08 15.93
CA GLN A 110 21.12 3.14 17.06
C GLN A 110 22.14 4.28 16.94
N VAL A 111 22.19 4.93 15.78
CA VAL A 111 23.09 6.04 15.47
C VAL A 111 22.30 7.20 14.88
N GLU A 112 22.75 8.42 15.15
CA GLU A 112 22.18 9.60 14.52
C GLU A 112 22.32 9.51 12.98
N GLY A 113 21.21 9.75 12.27
CA GLY A 113 21.15 9.58 10.82
C GLY A 113 20.95 8.13 10.33
N GLY A 114 20.82 7.15 11.24
CA GLY A 114 20.48 5.78 10.87
C GLY A 114 19.02 5.63 10.39
N GLU A 115 18.76 4.54 9.66
CA GLU A 115 17.42 4.23 9.15
C GLU A 115 16.57 3.49 10.19
N ARG A 116 15.26 3.75 10.21
CA ARG A 116 14.30 2.89 10.92
C ARG A 116 13.96 1.68 10.05
N VAL A 117 13.84 0.53 10.71
CA VAL A 117 13.51 -0.72 10.06
C VAL A 117 12.17 -1.22 10.60
N LEU A 118 11.24 -1.55 9.71
CA LEU A 118 10.03 -2.31 10.06
C LEU A 118 10.28 -3.78 9.76
N VAL A 119 10.13 -4.62 10.78
CA VAL A 119 10.05 -6.07 10.65
C VAL A 119 8.59 -6.48 10.70
N VAL A 120 8.11 -7.15 9.65
CA VAL A 120 6.79 -7.78 9.58
C VAL A 120 6.99 -9.28 9.70
N SER A 121 6.50 -9.88 10.78
CA SER A 121 6.71 -11.30 11.10
C SER A 121 5.40 -12.06 11.29
N GLY A 122 5.45 -13.39 11.22
CA GLY A 122 4.24 -14.21 11.34
C GLY A 122 3.23 -13.95 10.21
N MET A 123 3.73 -13.62 9.02
CA MET A 123 2.88 -13.35 7.85
C MET A 123 2.13 -14.63 7.45
N GLY A 124 0.81 -14.54 7.30
CA GLY A 124 0.03 -15.60 6.66
C GLY A 124 0.30 -15.70 5.16
N GLU A 125 -0.10 -16.81 4.53
CA GLU A 125 0.15 -17.05 3.10
C GLU A 125 -0.35 -15.93 2.18
N GLU A 126 -1.51 -15.35 2.50
CA GLU A 126 -2.06 -14.24 1.71
C GLU A 126 -1.19 -12.98 1.80
N ALA A 127 -0.68 -12.66 2.99
CA ALA A 127 0.23 -11.57 3.20
C ALA A 127 1.55 -11.81 2.45
N VAL A 128 2.09 -13.03 2.51
CA VAL A 128 3.30 -13.42 1.74
C VAL A 128 3.08 -13.24 0.25
N ARG A 129 1.97 -13.76 -0.32
CA ARG A 129 1.65 -13.58 -1.74
C ARG A 129 1.53 -12.11 -2.13
N ARG A 130 0.91 -11.30 -1.27
CA ARG A 130 0.81 -9.84 -1.49
C ARG A 130 2.19 -9.19 -1.55
N TYR A 131 3.10 -9.56 -0.64
CA TYR A 131 4.45 -9.00 -0.57
C TYR A 131 5.33 -9.46 -1.74
N GLN A 132 5.17 -10.70 -2.20
CA GLN A 132 5.84 -11.19 -3.42
C GLN A 132 5.44 -10.40 -4.67
N GLY A 133 4.21 -9.86 -4.69
CA GLY A 133 3.69 -9.06 -5.80
C GLY A 133 3.93 -7.56 -5.68
N LEU A 134 4.61 -7.07 -4.63
CA LEU A 134 4.90 -5.64 -4.47
C LEU A 134 5.91 -5.18 -5.53
N GLY A 135 5.55 -4.12 -6.24
CA GLY A 135 6.49 -3.39 -7.08
C GLY A 135 7.37 -2.42 -6.27
N TYR A 136 8.42 -1.92 -6.92
CA TYR A 136 9.24 -0.82 -6.45
C TYR A 136 8.93 0.40 -7.33
N GLN A 137 8.86 1.59 -6.73
CA GLN A 137 8.71 2.85 -7.45
C GLN A 137 10.05 3.54 -7.69
#